data_AF-E0MJT8-F1
#
_entry.id   AF-E0MJT8-F1
#
_cell.length_a   1.000
_cell.length_b   1.000
_cell.length_c   1.000
_cell.angle_alpha   90.00
_cell.angle_beta   90.00
_cell.angle_gamma   90.00
#
_symmetry.space_group_name_H-M   'P 1'
#
loop_
_entity.id
_entity.type
_entity.pdbx_description
1 polymer ?
#
loop_
_entity_poly.entity_id
_entity_poly.type
_entity_poly.pdbx_seq_one_letter_code
_entity_poly.pdbx_strand_id
1 'polypeptide(L)'
;MIDYFTSFRRALTASFLAIVVAAPAVHADEFNNTWRTDNSAIVLDAYEHTPIKWLELPKNKNLAAFINKASDGLAPEYRCKSDKTCRVNWKRYSATKELYQTRRALAITQGLKWGAYHLARPGNPIKQAEHFLSYTKPGPDDLLALDIEHDDPRKWMSLEDGEIFAEHIKMRTGRYPVLYTNHYTARAIAARKHELPVLSRLNLWYARYKSDIRGVFPMGNWDSYTIWQFSSMVNCNDTTCPMRIKGTGNWIDVNVAAMTPAELRAKWPFAKLTARKPEPAETLLVAAANEGQPAAARAVINVTKPTRVVSSGGIPVLRSTFEKPVVEPAVVVARLGYHIAAHSHTYLPPIPGQPSASPRTEDRSAVVEAEVAKPSFRTASAASAIAAPKTRRKAAKPKATKAKTIKPKTAKAKTKPKYTPEEVAAYKRFLKRQAVIRASRKKNAAAPS
;
A
#
# COMPACT_ATOMS: atom_id res chain seq x y z
N MET A 1 68.59 38.26 40.57
CA MET A 1 68.80 38.82 39.23
C MET A 1 68.27 37.80 38.24
N ILE A 2 67.10 38.06 37.66
CA ILE A 2 66.93 38.45 36.24
C ILE A 2 67.38 37.29 35.32
N ASP A 3 66.65 36.75 34.35
CA ASP A 3 65.25 36.73 33.93
C ASP A 3 65.27 35.85 32.65
N TYR A 4 64.10 35.36 32.24
CA TYR A 4 63.70 35.13 30.84
C TYR A 4 63.92 33.78 30.09
N PHE A 5 62.75 33.18 29.78
CA PHE A 5 62.28 32.73 28.43
C PHE A 5 63.02 31.56 27.74
N THR A 6 62.41 30.53 27.14
CA THR A 6 61.03 30.32 26.66
C THR A 6 60.79 28.82 26.48
N SER A 7 59.56 28.39 26.73
CA SER A 7 59.07 27.02 26.62
C SER A 7 58.79 26.63 25.16
N PHE A 8 59.31 25.48 24.70
CA PHE A 8 58.84 24.81 23.47
C PHE A 8 58.45 23.37 23.80
N ARG A 9 57.26 23.20 24.41
CA ARG A 9 56.65 21.87 24.60
C ARG A 9 55.92 21.47 23.32
N ARG A 10 56.52 20.57 22.53
CA ARG A 10 55.81 19.82 21.49
C ARG A 10 54.91 18.78 22.17
N ALA A 11 53.60 19.00 22.12
CA ALA A 11 52.61 18.01 22.50
C ALA A 11 52.50 16.95 21.39
N LEU A 12 52.92 15.72 21.69
CA LEU A 12 52.61 14.53 20.89
C LEU A 12 51.21 14.04 21.29
N THR A 13 50.18 14.51 20.61
CA THR A 13 48.85 13.89 20.66
C THR A 13 48.82 12.74 19.66
N ALA A 14 48.94 11.51 20.17
CA ALA A 14 48.71 10.30 19.39
C ALA A 14 47.22 10.18 19.07
N SER A 15 46.84 10.45 17.82
CA SER A 15 45.51 10.16 17.30
C SER A 15 45.37 8.66 17.07
N PHE A 16 44.77 7.94 18.02
CA PHE A 16 44.24 6.60 17.77
C PHE A 16 42.98 6.73 16.91
N LEU A 17 43.15 6.58 15.59
CA LEU A 17 42.04 6.41 14.66
C LEU A 17 41.49 4.99 14.84
N ALA A 18 40.49 4.83 15.70
CA ALA A 18 39.74 3.59 15.80
C ALA A 18 38.95 3.37 14.50
N ILE A 19 39.48 2.53 13.61
CA ILE A 19 38.72 2.02 12.48
C ILE A 19 37.67 1.06 13.04
N VAL A 20 36.47 1.57 13.29
CA VAL A 20 35.29 0.75 13.52
C VAL A 20 34.94 0.12 12.18
N VAL A 21 35.44 -1.10 11.95
CA VAL A 21 34.91 -1.95 10.89
C VAL A 21 33.48 -2.31 11.33
N ALA A 22 32.50 -1.61 10.78
CA ALA A 22 31.11 -2.00 10.88
C ALA A 22 30.97 -3.32 10.11
N ALA A 23 31.10 -4.45 10.82
CA ALA A 23 30.61 -5.71 10.31
C ALA A 23 29.12 -5.50 9.97
N PRO A 24 28.64 -5.94 8.79
CA PRO A 24 27.21 -5.94 8.55
C PRO A 24 26.61 -6.76 9.69
N ALA A 25 25.68 -6.16 10.44
CA ALA A 25 24.89 -6.91 11.38
C ALA A 25 24.35 -8.11 10.62
N VAL A 26 24.66 -9.31 11.08
CA VAL A 26 24.07 -10.53 10.54
C VAL A 26 22.58 -10.37 10.80
N HIS A 27 21.86 -9.85 9.80
CA HIS A 27 20.42 -9.74 9.86
C HIS A 27 19.94 -11.18 10.07
N ALA A 28 19.31 -11.44 11.22
CA ALA A 28 18.48 -12.63 11.38
C ALA A 28 17.67 -12.78 10.08
N ASP A 29 17.72 -13.97 9.47
CA ASP A 29 17.25 -14.25 8.11
C ASP A 29 15.97 -13.47 7.81
N GLU A 30 16.11 -12.31 7.15
CA GLU A 30 15.00 -11.34 6.99
C GLU A 30 13.87 -11.94 6.15
N PHE A 31 14.11 -13.08 5.52
CA PHE A 31 13.19 -13.78 4.65
C PHE A 31 12.60 -15.04 5.27
N ASN A 32 12.90 -15.35 6.55
CA ASN A 32 12.45 -16.58 7.19
C ASN A 32 12.00 -16.36 8.63
N ASN A 33 10.69 -16.49 8.87
CA ASN A 33 10.06 -16.34 10.19
C ASN A 33 10.46 -15.03 10.91
N THR A 34 10.66 -13.94 10.17
CA THR A 34 11.20 -12.66 10.67
C THR A 34 10.43 -12.10 11.87
N TRP A 35 9.11 -12.33 11.91
CA TRP A 35 8.22 -11.92 13.01
C TRP A 35 8.48 -12.64 14.34
N ARG A 36 9.24 -13.75 14.34
CA ARG A 36 9.63 -14.47 15.56
C ARG A 36 10.83 -13.85 16.27
N THR A 37 11.52 -12.90 15.64
CA THR A 37 12.61 -12.18 16.30
C THR A 37 12.06 -11.24 17.36
N ASP A 38 12.74 -11.14 18.50
CA ASP A 38 12.24 -10.42 19.68
C ASP A 38 12.07 -8.90 19.47
N ASN A 39 12.64 -8.35 18.41
CA ASN A 39 12.70 -6.92 18.17
C ASN A 39 12.29 -6.51 16.74
N SER A 40 11.63 -7.37 15.96
CA SER A 40 11.09 -6.92 14.67
C SER A 40 9.85 -6.07 14.84
N ALA A 41 9.74 -5.00 14.04
CA ALA A 41 8.57 -4.14 14.02
C ALA A 41 7.36 -4.88 13.42
N ILE A 42 6.26 -4.89 14.18
CA ILE A 42 4.97 -5.41 13.75
C ILE A 42 4.08 -4.25 13.32
N VAL A 43 3.35 -4.46 12.22
CA VAL A 43 2.36 -3.53 11.68
C VAL A 43 1.05 -4.29 11.48
N LEU A 44 -0.05 -3.72 11.97
CA LEU A 44 -1.38 -4.26 11.67
C LEU A 44 -1.98 -3.51 10.50
N ASP A 45 -2.75 -4.22 9.69
CA ASP A 45 -3.65 -3.59 8.76
C ASP A 45 -5.08 -4.13 8.86
N ALA A 46 -6.05 -3.29 8.51
CA ALA A 46 -7.45 -3.56 8.78
C ALA A 46 -8.39 -2.96 7.73
N TYR A 47 -9.46 -3.70 7.45
CA TYR A 47 -10.60 -3.24 6.67
C TYR A 47 -11.49 -2.28 7.47
N GLU A 48 -12.47 -1.61 6.83
CA GLU A 48 -13.21 -0.49 7.44
C GLU A 48 -13.93 -0.87 8.75
N HIS A 49 -14.40 -2.12 8.87
CA HIS A 49 -15.23 -2.59 9.98
C HIS A 49 -14.55 -3.65 10.87
N THR A 50 -13.28 -3.96 10.61
CA THR A 50 -12.50 -4.92 11.41
C THR A 50 -12.57 -4.56 12.91
N PRO A 51 -13.07 -5.44 13.79
CA PRO A 51 -13.13 -5.17 15.23
C PRO A 51 -11.75 -5.10 15.86
N ILE A 52 -11.51 -4.09 16.72
CA ILE A 52 -10.22 -3.82 17.37
C ILE A 52 -10.46 -3.38 18.81
N LYS A 53 -9.86 -4.08 19.77
CA LYS A 53 -9.81 -3.63 21.18
C LYS A 53 -8.57 -2.76 21.37
N TRP A 54 -8.70 -1.46 21.10
CA TRP A 54 -7.58 -0.50 21.04
C TRP A 54 -6.69 -0.46 22.30
N LEU A 55 -7.26 -0.68 23.49
CA LEU A 55 -6.52 -0.67 24.76
C LEU A 55 -5.60 -1.90 24.95
N GLU A 56 -5.79 -2.96 24.15
CA GLU A 56 -4.95 -4.15 24.19
C GLU A 56 -3.71 -4.04 23.29
N LEU A 57 -3.78 -3.22 22.22
CA LEU A 57 -2.72 -3.11 21.23
C LEU A 57 -1.35 -2.67 21.81
N PRO A 58 -1.26 -1.67 22.72
CA PRO A 58 0.02 -1.20 23.26
C PRO A 58 0.75 -2.24 24.10
N LYS A 59 0.07 -3.32 24.53
CA LYS A 59 0.68 -4.41 25.30
C LYS A 59 1.70 -5.20 24.48
N ASN A 60 1.70 -5.06 23.16
CA ASN A 60 2.72 -5.62 22.29
C ASN A 60 3.81 -4.55 22.02
N LYS A 61 4.98 -4.71 22.65
CA LYS A 61 6.13 -3.80 22.50
C LYS A 61 6.67 -3.67 21.07
N ASN A 62 6.43 -4.69 20.23
CA ASN A 62 6.89 -4.74 18.85
C ASN A 62 5.90 -4.06 17.89
N LEU A 63 4.66 -3.81 18.32
CA LEU A 63 3.66 -3.12 17.50
C LEU A 63 4.03 -1.65 17.34
N ALA A 64 4.35 -1.27 16.10
CA ALA A 64 4.89 0.04 15.78
C ALA A 64 3.93 0.91 14.95
N ALA A 65 3.08 0.29 14.12
CA ALA A 65 2.19 1.01 13.22
C ALA A 65 0.85 0.28 12.97
N PHE A 66 -0.12 1.06 12.48
CA PHE A 66 -1.44 0.59 12.09
C PHE A 66 -1.83 1.22 10.74
N ILE A 67 -2.22 0.41 9.76
CA ILE A 67 -2.65 0.84 8.43
C ILE A 67 -4.14 0.50 8.23
N ASN A 68 -5.01 1.49 8.05
CA ASN A 68 -6.45 1.24 7.90
C ASN A 68 -6.92 1.46 6.45
N LYS A 69 -7.88 0.67 5.98
CA LYS A 69 -8.56 0.97 4.73
C LYS A 69 -9.21 2.34 4.79
N ALA A 70 -8.95 3.18 3.79
CA ALA A 70 -9.59 4.49 3.72
C ALA A 70 -10.63 4.54 2.61
N SER A 71 -10.26 4.21 1.38
CA SER A 71 -11.19 4.31 0.26
C SER A 71 -11.06 3.15 -0.71
N ASP A 72 -12.11 2.95 -1.50
CA ASP A 72 -12.24 1.89 -2.49
C ASP A 72 -12.79 2.53 -3.76
N GLY A 73 -12.05 2.43 -4.86
CA GLY A 73 -12.49 2.95 -6.14
C GLY A 73 -12.88 4.43 -6.15
N LEU A 74 -13.91 4.77 -6.93
CA LEU A 74 -14.46 6.12 -7.00
C LEU A 74 -15.38 6.39 -5.80
N ALA A 75 -15.40 7.66 -5.36
CA ALA A 75 -16.34 8.09 -4.32
C ALA A 75 -17.79 7.86 -4.78
N PRO A 76 -18.69 7.44 -3.87
CA PRO A 76 -20.11 7.39 -4.19
C PRO A 76 -20.65 8.78 -4.49
N GLU A 77 -21.73 8.84 -5.28
CA GLU A 77 -22.34 10.11 -5.63
C GLU A 77 -22.92 10.82 -4.40
N TYR A 78 -22.55 12.09 -4.21
CA TYR A 78 -23.03 12.94 -3.12
C TYR A 78 -24.47 13.43 -3.34
N ARG A 79 -24.87 13.63 -4.61
CA ARG A 79 -26.18 14.17 -5.00
C ARG A 79 -27.08 13.05 -5.52
N CYS A 80 -27.45 12.19 -4.59
CA CYS A 80 -28.48 11.20 -4.83
C CYS A 80 -29.78 11.94 -5.11
N LYS A 81 -30.32 11.80 -6.33
CA LYS A 81 -31.69 12.22 -6.65
C LYS A 81 -32.68 11.32 -5.86
N SER A 82 -33.78 10.92 -6.47
CA SER A 82 -34.73 9.98 -5.86
C SER A 82 -34.18 8.57 -5.62
N ASP A 83 -32.95 8.25 -6.09
CA ASP A 83 -32.32 6.94 -5.89
C ASP A 83 -32.00 6.60 -4.42
N LYS A 84 -32.67 5.56 -3.89
CA LYS A 84 -32.49 5.01 -2.55
C LYS A 84 -31.10 4.38 -2.36
N THR A 85 -30.58 3.69 -3.37
CA THR A 85 -29.31 2.96 -3.30
C THR A 85 -28.15 3.93 -3.14
N CYS A 86 -28.11 4.99 -3.96
CA CYS A 86 -27.16 6.08 -3.79
C CYS A 86 -27.17 6.64 -2.36
N ARG A 87 -28.36 6.93 -1.79
CA ARG A 87 -28.45 7.50 -0.44
C ARG A 87 -27.89 6.56 0.63
N VAL A 88 -28.17 5.26 0.51
CA VAL A 88 -27.62 4.25 1.43
C VAL A 88 -26.10 4.17 1.30
N ASN A 89 -25.58 4.17 0.07
CA ASN A 89 -24.13 4.13 -0.19
C ASN A 89 -23.43 5.37 0.37
N TRP A 90 -23.99 6.56 0.17
CA TRP A 90 -23.44 7.79 0.73
C TRP A 90 -23.43 7.80 2.27
N LYS A 91 -24.51 7.30 2.90
CA LYS A 91 -24.58 7.16 4.36
C LYS A 91 -23.51 6.22 4.89
N ARG A 92 -23.36 5.03 4.28
CA ARG A 92 -22.32 4.06 4.65
C ARG A 92 -20.92 4.66 4.50
N TYR A 93 -20.66 5.31 3.37
CA TYR A 93 -19.41 6.01 3.10
C TYR A 93 -19.11 7.10 4.12
N SER A 94 -20.11 7.90 4.51
CA SER A 94 -19.92 8.93 5.53
C SER A 94 -19.60 8.32 6.90
N ALA A 95 -20.29 7.24 7.27
CA ALA A 95 -20.05 6.54 8.53
C ALA A 95 -18.66 5.89 8.58
N THR A 96 -18.20 5.24 7.51
CA THR A 96 -16.85 4.67 7.45
C THR A 96 -15.79 5.76 7.52
N LYS A 97 -16.06 6.93 6.94
CA LYS A 97 -15.12 8.06 6.98
C LYS A 97 -14.93 8.60 8.39
N GLU A 98 -16.01 8.74 9.15
CA GLU A 98 -15.92 9.13 10.57
C GLU A 98 -15.19 8.05 11.38
N LEU A 99 -15.52 6.76 11.17
CA LEU A 99 -14.83 5.64 11.82
C LEU A 99 -13.33 5.64 11.53
N TYR A 100 -12.91 5.89 10.29
CA TYR A 100 -11.51 6.02 9.91
C TYR A 100 -10.81 7.13 10.72
N GLN A 101 -11.44 8.30 10.89
CA GLN A 101 -10.85 9.40 11.66
C GLN A 101 -10.76 9.07 13.16
N THR A 102 -11.77 8.39 13.72
CA THR A 102 -11.72 7.89 15.10
C THR A 102 -10.58 6.90 15.29
N ARG A 103 -10.43 5.92 14.39
CA ARG A 103 -9.34 4.93 14.45
C ARG A 103 -7.97 5.58 14.31
N ARG A 104 -7.83 6.58 13.43
CA ARG A 104 -6.61 7.38 13.31
C ARG A 104 -6.24 8.04 14.63
N ALA A 105 -7.20 8.71 15.27
CA ALA A 105 -6.97 9.34 16.57
C ALA A 105 -6.55 8.32 17.63
N LEU A 106 -7.26 7.20 17.73
CA LEU A 106 -6.95 6.13 18.69
C LEU A 106 -5.56 5.52 18.46
N ALA A 107 -5.18 5.24 17.21
CA ALA A 107 -3.84 4.71 16.92
C ALA A 107 -2.74 5.70 17.35
N ILE A 108 -2.91 6.99 17.03
CA ILE A 108 -1.93 8.03 17.38
C ILE A 108 -1.84 8.22 18.90
N THR A 109 -2.95 8.22 19.64
CA THR A 109 -2.91 8.35 21.10
C THR A 109 -2.26 7.15 21.79
N GLN A 110 -2.35 5.97 21.18
CA GLN A 110 -1.61 4.78 21.60
C GLN A 110 -0.15 4.76 21.13
N GLY A 111 0.33 5.87 20.56
CA GLY A 111 1.70 6.01 20.09
C GLY A 111 2.02 5.15 18.88
N LEU A 112 1.05 4.72 18.07
CA LEU A 112 1.29 3.99 16.82
C LEU A 112 1.48 4.98 15.66
N LYS A 113 2.34 4.62 14.70
CA LYS A 113 2.37 5.30 13.40
C LYS A 113 1.09 4.95 12.62
N TRP A 114 0.46 5.95 12.02
CA TRP A 114 -0.78 5.76 11.26
C TRP A 114 -0.50 5.65 9.76
N GLY A 115 -1.22 4.75 9.11
CA GLY A 115 -1.25 4.60 7.67
C GLY A 115 -2.67 4.41 7.14
N ALA A 116 -2.82 4.66 5.85
CA ALA A 116 -4.06 4.48 5.13
C ALA A 116 -3.80 3.87 3.76
N TYR A 117 -4.70 3.01 3.29
CA TYR A 117 -4.62 2.47 1.94
C TYR A 117 -5.88 2.71 1.11
N HIS A 118 -5.67 2.75 -0.20
CA HIS A 118 -6.70 2.85 -1.21
C HIS A 118 -6.78 1.54 -2.00
N LEU A 119 -7.94 0.86 -1.95
CA LEU A 119 -8.19 -0.33 -2.76
C LEU A 119 -8.50 0.08 -4.20
N ALA A 120 -7.55 -0.20 -5.10
CA ALA A 120 -7.55 0.35 -6.45
C ALA A 120 -8.50 -0.41 -7.38
N ARG A 121 -9.47 0.30 -7.97
CA ARG A 121 -10.49 -0.29 -8.86
C ARG A 121 -10.30 0.17 -10.31
N PRO A 122 -10.92 -0.50 -11.29
CA PRO A 122 -11.01 0.03 -12.64
C PRO A 122 -11.66 1.41 -12.64
N GLY A 123 -11.18 2.29 -13.53
CA GLY A 123 -11.71 3.64 -13.67
C GLY A 123 -10.62 4.70 -13.65
N ASN A 124 -11.01 5.97 -13.54
CA ASN A 124 -10.08 7.09 -13.65
C ASN A 124 -9.13 7.16 -12.43
N PRO A 125 -7.81 6.97 -12.60
CA PRO A 125 -6.86 6.92 -11.48
C PRO A 125 -6.69 8.27 -10.77
N ILE A 126 -6.79 9.39 -11.49
CA ILE A 126 -6.70 10.73 -10.89
C ILE A 126 -7.90 10.98 -9.97
N LYS A 127 -9.11 10.61 -10.40
CA LYS A 127 -10.32 10.75 -9.56
C LYS A 127 -10.25 9.85 -8.33
N GLN A 128 -9.68 8.64 -8.45
CA GLN A 128 -9.44 7.75 -7.32
C GLN A 128 -8.40 8.32 -6.35
N ALA A 129 -7.30 8.90 -6.85
CA ALA A 129 -6.31 9.57 -6.02
C ALA A 129 -6.89 10.79 -5.28
N GLU A 130 -7.66 11.64 -5.96
CA GLU A 130 -8.37 12.75 -5.31
C GLU A 130 -9.40 12.27 -4.27
N HIS A 131 -10.13 11.20 -4.57
CA HIS A 131 -11.02 10.56 -3.62
C HIS A 131 -10.26 10.13 -2.37
N PHE A 132 -9.17 9.37 -2.53
CA PHE A 132 -8.32 8.91 -1.44
C PHE A 132 -7.78 10.07 -0.58
N LEU A 133 -7.24 11.13 -1.20
CA LEU A 133 -6.76 12.31 -0.48
C LEU A 133 -7.88 13.05 0.25
N SER A 134 -9.05 13.19 -0.37
CA SER A 134 -10.21 13.84 0.25
C SER A 134 -10.80 13.04 1.42
N TYR A 135 -10.65 11.73 1.39
CA TYR A 135 -11.10 10.81 2.43
C TYR A 135 -10.15 10.88 3.63
N THR A 136 -8.86 10.69 3.37
CA THR A 136 -7.82 10.57 4.39
C THR A 136 -7.44 11.91 5.02
N LYS A 137 -7.38 12.99 4.23
CA LYS A 137 -6.83 14.30 4.62
C LYS A 137 -5.50 14.12 5.37
N PRO A 138 -4.49 13.53 4.73
CA PRO A 138 -3.35 12.98 5.43
C PRO A 138 -2.49 14.08 6.07
N GLY A 139 -2.04 13.83 7.29
CA GLY A 139 -0.95 14.58 7.90
C GLY A 139 0.40 14.29 7.22
N PRO A 140 1.45 15.06 7.55
CA PRO A 140 2.79 14.88 6.97
C PRO A 140 3.38 13.48 7.24
N ASP A 141 3.01 12.87 8.37
CA ASP A 141 3.54 11.59 8.84
C ASP A 141 2.64 10.38 8.56
N ASP A 142 1.45 10.57 7.98
CA ASP A 142 0.52 9.46 7.75
C ASP A 142 0.99 8.62 6.56
N LEU A 143 1.18 7.30 6.65
CA LEU A 143 1.51 6.53 5.43
C LEU A 143 0.33 6.52 4.47
N LEU A 144 0.62 6.65 3.17
CA LEU A 144 -0.33 6.48 2.09
C LEU A 144 0.05 5.22 1.30
N ALA A 145 -0.88 4.32 1.07
CA ALA A 145 -0.66 3.12 0.29
C ALA A 145 -1.65 3.00 -0.88
N LEU A 146 -1.13 2.53 -2.01
CA LEU A 146 -1.90 2.06 -3.16
C LEU A 146 -1.95 0.54 -3.11
N ASP A 147 -3.16 -0.02 -3.06
CA ASP A 147 -3.40 -1.46 -3.00
C ASP A 147 -3.89 -1.96 -4.36
N ILE A 148 -3.07 -2.81 -5.01
CA ILE A 148 -3.38 -3.49 -6.28
C ILE A 148 -3.30 -5.00 -6.08
N GLU A 149 -4.46 -5.65 -6.07
CA GLU A 149 -4.57 -7.09 -5.79
C GLU A 149 -4.28 -7.99 -7.02
N HIS A 150 -4.48 -7.51 -8.25
CA HIS A 150 -4.20 -8.26 -9.47
C HIS A 150 -3.94 -7.33 -10.66
N ASP A 151 -3.28 -7.84 -11.69
CA ASP A 151 -3.05 -7.15 -12.96
C ASP A 151 -4.20 -7.24 -13.98
N ASP A 152 -5.37 -7.82 -13.63
CA ASP A 152 -6.54 -7.86 -14.54
C ASP A 152 -7.25 -6.49 -14.52
N PRO A 153 -7.12 -5.67 -15.60
CA PRO A 153 -7.62 -4.30 -15.62
C PRO A 153 -9.15 -4.21 -15.66
N ARG A 154 -9.85 -5.33 -15.86
CA ARG A 154 -11.32 -5.38 -15.80
C ARG A 154 -11.84 -5.43 -14.37
N LYS A 155 -11.02 -5.89 -13.42
CA LYS A 155 -11.38 -6.06 -12.01
C LYS A 155 -10.63 -5.12 -11.07
N TRP A 156 -9.44 -4.71 -11.48
CA TRP A 156 -8.52 -3.88 -10.69
C TRP A 156 -8.01 -2.70 -11.51
N MET A 157 -7.42 -1.71 -10.84
CA MET A 157 -6.72 -0.63 -11.54
C MET A 157 -5.60 -1.23 -12.40
N SER A 158 -5.49 -0.83 -13.66
CA SER A 158 -4.37 -1.25 -14.50
C SER A 158 -3.03 -0.75 -13.93
N LEU A 159 -1.93 -1.47 -14.15
CA LEU A 159 -0.63 -1.09 -13.59
C LEU A 159 -0.18 0.29 -14.07
N GLU A 160 -0.49 0.66 -15.31
CA GLU A 160 -0.21 1.98 -15.87
C GLU A 160 -1.06 3.07 -15.19
N ASP A 161 -2.33 2.78 -14.89
CA ASP A 161 -3.17 3.68 -14.11
C ASP A 161 -2.70 3.77 -12.65
N GLY A 162 -2.09 2.72 -12.12
CA GLY A 162 -1.41 2.72 -10.82
C GLY A 162 -0.22 3.68 -10.78
N GLU A 163 0.59 3.73 -11.86
CA GLU A 163 1.67 4.72 -12.00
C GLU A 163 1.11 6.15 -11.99
N ILE A 164 0.01 6.39 -12.72
CA ILE A 164 -0.70 7.68 -12.71
C ILE A 164 -1.14 8.06 -11.29
N PHE A 165 -1.77 7.12 -10.59
CA PHE A 165 -2.24 7.35 -9.23
C PHE A 165 -1.08 7.76 -8.33
N ALA A 166 0.04 7.03 -8.36
CA ALA A 166 1.20 7.28 -7.53
C ALA A 166 1.87 8.62 -7.83
N GLU A 167 2.03 8.98 -9.10
CA GLU A 167 2.55 10.29 -9.52
C GLU A 167 1.64 11.43 -9.06
N HIS A 168 0.32 11.23 -9.14
CA HIS A 168 -0.65 12.23 -8.70
C HIS A 168 -0.62 12.43 -7.17
N ILE A 169 -0.49 11.36 -6.39
CA ILE A 169 -0.28 11.45 -4.93
C ILE A 169 1.01 12.23 -4.61
N LYS A 170 2.11 11.91 -5.30
CA LYS A 170 3.39 12.63 -5.15
C LYS A 170 3.25 14.12 -5.44
N MET A 171 2.56 14.48 -6.52
CA MET A 171 2.32 15.87 -6.87
C MET A 171 1.51 16.60 -5.79
N ARG A 172 0.47 15.98 -5.24
CA ARG A 172 -0.43 16.62 -4.27
C ARG A 172 0.11 16.67 -2.84
N THR A 173 1.03 15.79 -2.49
CA THR A 173 1.48 15.61 -1.09
C THR A 173 2.99 15.77 -0.91
N GLY A 174 3.76 15.87 -1.99
CA GLY A 174 5.21 15.89 -1.94
C GLY A 174 5.86 14.54 -1.64
N ARG A 175 5.11 13.43 -1.56
CA ARG A 175 5.63 12.08 -1.23
C ARG A 175 4.93 10.96 -2.01
N TYR A 176 5.67 9.91 -2.33
CA TYR A 176 5.11 8.73 -3.00
C TYR A 176 4.33 7.85 -2.01
N PRO A 177 3.27 7.16 -2.48
CA PRO A 177 2.64 6.12 -1.68
C PRO A 177 3.52 4.86 -1.63
N VAL A 178 3.27 4.01 -0.63
CA VAL A 178 3.71 2.61 -0.60
C VAL A 178 2.83 1.78 -1.53
N LEU A 179 3.38 0.75 -2.16
CA LEU A 179 2.62 -0.18 -2.99
C LEU A 179 2.33 -1.45 -2.21
N TYR A 180 1.05 -1.72 -1.93
CA TYR A 180 0.62 -3.04 -1.50
C TYR A 180 0.30 -3.92 -2.71
N THR A 181 0.86 -5.12 -2.74
CA THR A 181 0.50 -6.13 -3.73
C THR A 181 0.97 -7.54 -3.35
N ASN A 182 0.34 -8.57 -3.92
CA ASN A 182 0.74 -9.96 -3.74
C ASN A 182 1.91 -10.37 -4.66
N HIS A 183 2.45 -11.56 -4.44
CA HIS A 183 3.59 -12.09 -5.21
C HIS A 183 3.40 -12.10 -6.72
N TYR A 184 2.23 -12.50 -7.20
CA TYR A 184 1.97 -12.59 -8.63
C TYR A 184 2.04 -11.21 -9.29
N THR A 185 1.32 -10.25 -8.73
CA THR A 185 1.26 -8.87 -9.25
C THR A 185 2.59 -8.14 -9.07
N ALA A 186 3.32 -8.37 -7.96
CA ALA A 186 4.67 -7.84 -7.78
C ALA A 186 5.62 -8.29 -8.90
N ARG A 187 5.58 -9.58 -9.27
CA ARG A 187 6.37 -10.10 -10.40
C ARG A 187 5.98 -9.47 -11.74
N ALA A 188 4.68 -9.26 -11.97
CA ALA A 188 4.21 -8.58 -13.19
C ALA A 188 4.73 -7.15 -13.29
N ILE A 189 4.71 -6.38 -12.18
CA ILE A 189 5.27 -5.03 -12.12
C ILE A 189 6.80 -5.07 -12.32
N ALA A 190 7.49 -6.00 -11.66
CA ALA A 190 8.94 -6.14 -11.75
C ALA A 190 9.41 -6.47 -13.18
N ALA A 191 8.71 -7.36 -13.88
CA ALA A 191 8.98 -7.69 -15.28
C ALA A 191 8.80 -6.49 -16.22
N ARG A 192 7.92 -5.56 -15.85
CA ARG A 192 7.59 -4.34 -16.62
C ARG A 192 8.25 -3.08 -16.06
N LYS A 193 9.35 -3.20 -15.33
CA LYS A 193 10.02 -2.06 -14.64
C LYS A 193 10.38 -0.88 -15.55
N HIS A 194 10.58 -1.13 -16.84
CA HIS A 194 10.87 -0.11 -17.86
C HIS A 194 9.63 0.68 -18.26
N GLU A 195 8.51 0.00 -18.41
CA GLU A 195 7.20 0.60 -18.72
C GLU A 195 6.61 1.31 -17.50
N LEU A 196 6.99 0.84 -16.30
CA LEU A 196 6.46 1.28 -15.00
C LEU A 196 7.57 1.88 -14.11
N PRO A 197 8.29 2.94 -14.54
CA PRO A 197 9.47 3.47 -13.86
C PRO A 197 9.20 4.09 -12.48
N VAL A 198 7.94 4.38 -12.13
CA VAL A 198 7.54 4.83 -10.80
C VAL A 198 6.96 3.66 -10.02
N LEU A 199 5.97 2.95 -10.57
CA LEU A 199 5.27 1.89 -9.84
C LEU A 199 6.22 0.77 -9.39
N SER A 200 7.17 0.38 -10.25
CA SER A 200 8.18 -0.64 -9.93
C SER A 200 9.24 -0.21 -8.90
N ARG A 201 9.15 1.03 -8.39
CA ARG A 201 10.09 1.61 -7.42
C ARG A 201 9.40 2.21 -6.20
N LEU A 202 8.08 2.05 -6.06
CA LEU A 202 7.43 2.36 -4.79
C LEU A 202 7.96 1.41 -3.71
N ASN A 203 8.02 1.86 -2.45
CA ASN A 203 8.31 0.97 -1.34
C ASN A 203 7.28 -0.15 -1.30
N LEU A 204 7.73 -1.39 -1.13
CA LEU A 204 6.89 -2.57 -1.34
C LEU A 204 6.32 -3.06 -0.01
N TRP A 205 4.99 -3.00 0.11
CA TRP A 205 4.21 -3.75 1.08
C TRP A 205 3.77 -5.06 0.42
N TYR A 206 4.52 -6.13 0.72
CA TYR A 206 4.48 -7.40 0.01
C TYR A 206 3.55 -8.39 0.71
N ALA A 207 2.52 -8.89 0.04
CA ALA A 207 1.65 -9.93 0.58
C ALA A 207 2.12 -11.33 0.19
N ARG A 208 2.52 -12.12 1.20
CA ARG A 208 2.93 -13.52 1.02
C ARG A 208 2.76 -14.32 2.32
N TYR A 209 1.73 -15.14 2.38
CA TYR A 209 1.37 -15.92 3.57
C TYR A 209 2.21 -17.20 3.74
N LYS A 210 3.54 -17.06 3.85
CA LYS A 210 4.49 -18.16 4.02
C LYS A 210 5.44 -17.88 5.19
N SER A 211 6.01 -18.93 5.78
CA SER A 211 7.09 -18.82 6.78
C SER A 211 8.44 -18.44 6.17
N ASP A 212 8.65 -18.78 4.90
CA ASP A 212 9.92 -18.63 4.20
C ASP A 212 9.68 -18.03 2.81
N ILE A 213 10.38 -16.94 2.53
CA ILE A 213 10.41 -16.23 1.25
C ILE A 213 11.84 -16.07 0.71
N ARG A 214 12.78 -16.88 1.18
CA ARG A 214 14.14 -16.92 0.61
C ARG A 214 14.09 -17.21 -0.89
N GLY A 215 14.98 -16.55 -1.62
CA GLY A 215 15.06 -16.65 -3.09
C GLY A 215 13.97 -15.88 -3.85
N VAL A 216 13.07 -15.15 -3.17
CA VAL A 216 12.09 -14.26 -3.83
C VAL A 216 12.74 -12.98 -4.33
N PHE A 217 13.63 -12.40 -3.52
CA PHE A 217 14.34 -11.17 -3.82
C PHE A 217 15.81 -11.45 -4.21
N PRO A 218 16.45 -10.62 -5.04
CA PRO A 218 15.92 -9.39 -5.63
C PRO A 218 14.83 -9.63 -6.69
N MET A 219 13.85 -8.74 -6.77
CA MET A 219 12.74 -8.79 -7.73
C MET A 219 12.59 -7.42 -8.41
N GLY A 220 12.94 -7.33 -9.69
CA GLY A 220 12.91 -6.05 -10.41
C GLY A 220 13.82 -5.02 -9.76
N ASN A 221 13.28 -3.87 -9.33
CA ASN A 221 14.02 -2.85 -8.59
C ASN A 221 14.02 -3.04 -7.06
N TRP A 222 13.39 -4.10 -6.54
CA TRP A 222 13.33 -4.36 -5.11
C TRP A 222 14.44 -5.33 -4.68
N ASP A 223 15.32 -4.89 -3.78
CA ASP A 223 16.30 -5.74 -3.09
C ASP A 223 15.67 -6.56 -1.96
N SER A 224 14.64 -6.01 -1.33
CA SER A 224 13.86 -6.63 -0.26
C SER A 224 12.47 -5.99 -0.22
N TYR A 225 11.63 -6.44 0.70
CA TYR A 225 10.34 -5.81 1.01
C TYR A 225 10.53 -4.63 2.00
N THR A 226 9.60 -3.70 2.03
CA THR A 226 9.54 -2.66 3.09
C THR A 226 8.68 -3.12 4.25
N ILE A 227 7.51 -3.69 3.94
CA ILE A 227 6.57 -4.31 4.89
C ILE A 227 6.16 -5.64 4.28
N TRP A 228 6.08 -6.71 5.06
CA TRP A 228 5.64 -8.03 4.62
C TRP A 228 4.38 -8.44 5.37
N GLN A 229 3.26 -8.59 4.65
CA GLN A 229 2.05 -9.21 5.17
C GLN A 229 2.21 -10.73 5.12
N PHE A 230 2.51 -11.32 6.27
CA PHE A 230 2.80 -12.75 6.40
C PHE A 230 1.63 -13.55 6.99
N SER A 231 0.69 -12.86 7.64
CA SER A 231 -0.48 -13.46 8.27
C SER A 231 -1.76 -12.77 7.84
N SER A 232 -2.77 -13.56 7.54
CA SER A 232 -4.15 -13.14 7.28
C SER A 232 -5.11 -14.26 7.65
N MET A 233 -6.40 -14.09 7.42
CA MET A 233 -7.38 -15.18 7.55
C MET A 233 -7.06 -16.41 6.67
N VAL A 234 -6.19 -16.28 5.66
CA VAL A 234 -5.76 -17.40 4.79
C VAL A 234 -4.94 -18.43 5.56
N ASN A 235 -4.11 -17.99 6.51
CA ASN A 235 -3.22 -18.88 7.27
C ASN A 235 -3.32 -18.70 8.80
N CYS A 236 -4.30 -17.92 9.27
CA CYS A 236 -4.62 -17.74 10.67
C CYS A 236 -6.07 -18.17 10.94
N ASN A 237 -6.22 -19.19 11.79
CA ASN A 237 -7.50 -19.70 12.29
C ASN A 237 -7.39 -20.00 13.79
N ASP A 238 -8.36 -20.71 14.36
CA ASP A 238 -8.41 -20.98 15.80
C ASP A 238 -7.30 -21.92 16.27
N THR A 239 -6.82 -22.83 15.42
CA THR A 239 -5.77 -23.80 15.76
C THR A 239 -4.38 -23.29 15.37
N THR A 240 -4.24 -22.80 14.14
CA THR A 240 -2.96 -22.42 13.54
C THR A 240 -2.96 -20.94 13.21
N CYS A 241 -1.97 -20.19 13.67
CA CYS A 241 -1.81 -18.79 13.31
C CYS A 241 -0.34 -18.38 13.45
N PRO A 242 0.29 -17.76 12.43
CA PRO A 242 1.69 -17.33 12.50
C PRO A 242 1.98 -16.40 13.67
N MET A 243 1.05 -15.50 13.98
CA MET A 243 1.16 -14.55 15.09
C MET A 243 -0.23 -14.08 15.52
N ARG A 244 -0.51 -14.10 16.83
CA ARG A 244 -1.73 -13.51 17.42
C ARG A 244 -1.41 -12.24 18.17
N ILE A 245 -2.27 -11.24 18.02
CA ILE A 245 -2.10 -9.93 18.66
C ILE A 245 -3.27 -9.74 19.63
N LYS A 246 -2.96 -9.42 20.88
CA LYS A 246 -4.02 -9.17 21.87
C LYS A 246 -4.88 -7.99 21.42
N GLY A 247 -6.19 -8.17 21.50
CA GLY A 247 -7.16 -7.17 21.07
C GLY A 247 -7.65 -7.30 19.63
N THR A 248 -7.11 -8.26 18.88
CA THR A 248 -7.58 -8.62 17.54
C THR A 248 -7.98 -10.11 17.51
N GLY A 249 -8.59 -10.54 16.41
CA GLY A 249 -8.84 -11.96 16.12
C GLY A 249 -8.10 -12.41 14.88
N ASN A 250 -8.49 -13.56 14.33
CA ASN A 250 -7.96 -14.13 13.08
C ASN A 250 -8.31 -13.31 11.81
N TRP A 251 -9.16 -12.30 11.95
CA TRP A 251 -9.58 -11.39 10.89
C TRP A 251 -8.65 -10.19 10.67
N ILE A 252 -7.64 -9.99 11.53
CA ILE A 252 -6.65 -8.93 11.33
C ILE A 252 -5.51 -9.47 10.48
N ASP A 253 -4.99 -8.63 9.60
CA ASP A 253 -3.79 -8.93 8.87
C ASP A 253 -2.57 -8.42 9.65
N VAL A 254 -1.54 -9.26 9.74
CA VAL A 254 -0.32 -8.99 10.51
C VAL A 254 0.87 -8.94 9.58
N ASN A 255 1.65 -7.88 9.77
CA ASN A 255 2.79 -7.56 8.95
C ASN A 255 4.05 -7.42 9.80
N VAL A 256 5.20 -7.63 9.15
CA VAL A 256 6.52 -7.43 9.74
C VAL A 256 7.36 -6.51 8.85
N ALA A 257 8.22 -5.69 9.45
CA ALA A 257 9.34 -5.07 8.76
C ALA A 257 10.64 -5.64 9.33
N ALA A 258 11.64 -5.87 8.48
CA ALA A 258 12.97 -6.37 8.86
C ALA A 258 13.82 -5.29 9.55
N MET A 259 13.25 -4.61 10.54
CA MET A 259 13.85 -3.53 11.31
C MET A 259 13.15 -3.41 12.66
N THR A 260 13.77 -2.71 13.59
CA THR A 260 13.21 -2.47 14.93
C THR A 260 12.00 -1.51 14.89
N PRO A 261 11.12 -1.54 15.90
CA PRO A 261 10.05 -0.54 16.03
C PRO A 261 10.53 0.91 15.95
N ALA A 262 11.69 1.21 16.55
CA ALA A 262 12.28 2.55 16.52
C ALA A 262 12.73 2.96 15.10
N GLU A 263 13.42 2.06 14.40
CA GLU A 263 13.84 2.30 13.00
C GLU A 263 12.65 2.44 12.06
N LEU A 264 11.62 1.61 12.22
CA LEU A 264 10.38 1.75 11.45
C LEU A 264 9.76 3.13 11.66
N ARG A 265 9.65 3.58 12.91
CA ARG A 265 9.08 4.90 13.23
C ARG A 265 9.89 6.06 12.63
N ALA A 266 11.21 5.92 12.53
CA ALA A 266 12.10 6.91 11.94
C ALA A 266 12.00 6.95 10.41
N LYS A 267 11.79 5.80 9.75
CA LYS A 267 11.66 5.69 8.29
C LYS A 267 10.23 5.94 7.78
N TRP A 268 9.24 5.82 8.65
CA TRP A 268 7.84 6.13 8.36
C TRP A 268 7.72 7.58 7.88
N PRO A 269 7.10 7.87 6.72
CA PRO A 269 6.11 7.07 5.99
C PRO A 269 6.61 6.45 4.68
N PHE A 270 7.92 6.25 4.50
CA PHE A 270 8.53 5.69 3.28
C PHE A 270 8.25 6.51 1.98
N ALA A 271 8.40 7.83 2.10
CA ALA A 271 8.00 8.83 1.10
C ALA A 271 8.76 8.85 -0.25
N LYS A 272 9.87 8.12 -0.38
CA LYS A 272 10.80 8.17 -1.53
C LYS A 272 10.76 6.87 -2.33
N LEU A 273 11.07 6.95 -3.63
CA LEU A 273 11.26 5.75 -4.46
C LEU A 273 12.50 4.97 -4.03
N THR A 274 12.47 3.65 -4.20
CA THR A 274 13.64 2.79 -4.12
C THR A 274 14.62 3.09 -5.26
N ALA A 275 15.85 2.59 -5.14
CA ALA A 275 16.86 2.73 -6.18
C ALA A 275 16.39 2.08 -7.48
N ARG A 276 16.73 2.69 -8.62
CA ARG A 276 16.57 2.05 -9.92
C ARG A 276 17.75 1.10 -10.10
N LYS A 277 17.50 -0.16 -10.47
CA LYS A 277 18.57 -1.09 -10.80
C LYS A 277 18.98 -0.97 -12.26
N PRO A 278 20.29 -0.96 -12.56
CA PRO A 278 20.79 -0.94 -13.93
C PRO A 278 20.41 -2.24 -14.66
N GLU A 279 20.37 -2.17 -15.99
CA GLU A 279 20.18 -3.36 -16.82
C GLU A 279 21.43 -4.25 -16.78
N PRO A 280 21.26 -5.58 -16.88
CA PRO A 280 22.36 -6.44 -17.31
C PRO A 280 22.87 -5.93 -18.66
N ALA A 281 24.20 -5.78 -18.79
CA ALA A 281 24.83 -5.19 -19.98
C ALA A 281 24.42 -5.87 -21.31
N GLU A 282 24.04 -7.15 -21.26
CA GLU A 282 23.58 -7.93 -22.42
C GLU A 282 22.28 -7.37 -23.04
N THR A 283 21.35 -6.84 -22.24
CA THR A 283 20.08 -6.27 -22.75
C THR A 283 20.31 -4.94 -23.48
N LEU A 284 21.31 -4.16 -23.05
CA LEU A 284 21.67 -2.88 -23.68
C LEU A 284 22.33 -3.08 -25.04
N LEU A 285 23.13 -4.14 -25.20
CA LEU A 285 23.77 -4.48 -26.48
C LEU A 285 22.75 -4.92 -27.55
N VAL A 286 21.72 -5.68 -27.16
CA VAL A 286 20.65 -6.11 -28.09
C VAL A 286 19.75 -4.93 -28.49
N ALA A 287 19.44 -4.02 -27.57
CA ALA A 287 18.67 -2.81 -27.89
C ALA A 287 19.45 -1.87 -28.84
N ALA A 288 20.75 -1.67 -28.59
CA ALA A 288 21.62 -0.87 -29.46
C ALA A 288 21.80 -1.50 -30.86
N ALA A 289 21.83 -2.84 -30.96
CA ALA A 289 21.86 -3.53 -32.25
C ALA A 289 20.54 -3.36 -33.03
N ASN A 290 19.40 -3.30 -32.33
CA ASN A 290 18.08 -3.17 -32.96
C ASN A 290 17.69 -1.73 -33.33
N GLU A 291 18.23 -0.70 -32.65
CA GLU A 291 17.97 0.71 -33.00
C GLU A 291 18.89 1.25 -34.11
N GLY A 292 19.88 0.47 -34.57
CA GLY A 292 21.01 0.98 -35.35
C GLY A 292 21.34 0.30 -36.68
N GLN A 293 20.51 -0.58 -37.26
CA GLN A 293 20.87 -1.24 -38.53
C GLN A 293 19.77 -1.17 -39.61
N PRO A 294 20.03 -0.60 -40.80
CA PRO A 294 19.23 -0.90 -41.97
C PRO A 294 19.39 -2.38 -42.31
N ALA A 295 18.30 -3.00 -42.78
CA ALA A 295 18.19 -4.43 -43.03
C ALA A 295 19.20 -4.95 -44.05
N ALA A 296 20.44 -5.24 -43.63
CA ALA A 296 21.42 -6.03 -44.38
C ALA A 296 22.65 -6.36 -43.52
N ALA A 297 22.50 -7.19 -42.48
CA ALA A 297 23.64 -7.94 -41.93
C ALA A 297 23.14 -9.15 -41.13
N ARG A 298 23.00 -10.30 -41.80
CA ARG A 298 22.93 -11.59 -41.10
C ARG A 298 24.32 -11.90 -40.53
N ALA A 299 24.57 -11.48 -39.29
CA ALA A 299 25.70 -11.98 -38.53
C ALA A 299 25.32 -13.34 -37.92
N VAL A 300 25.87 -14.42 -38.48
CA VAL A 300 25.82 -15.75 -37.88
C VAL A 300 26.69 -15.72 -36.63
N ILE A 301 26.08 -15.65 -35.45
CA ILE A 301 26.80 -15.85 -34.18
C ILE A 301 26.98 -17.36 -34.00
N ASN A 302 28.15 -17.87 -34.35
CA ASN A 302 28.56 -19.23 -33.98
C ASN A 302 28.83 -19.24 -32.46
N VAL A 303 27.88 -19.76 -31.69
CA VAL A 303 28.10 -20.13 -30.29
C VAL A 303 28.83 -21.47 -30.28
N THR A 304 30.16 -21.44 -30.29
CA THR A 304 30.98 -22.62 -29.97
C THR A 304 30.74 -23.01 -28.52
N LYS A 305 30.06 -24.14 -28.30
CA LYS A 305 30.04 -24.84 -27.00
C LYS A 305 31.47 -25.29 -26.64
N PRO A 306 31.85 -25.33 -25.36
CA PRO A 306 33.14 -25.91 -24.96
C PRO A 306 33.05 -27.43 -25.09
N THR A 307 33.73 -27.99 -26.09
CA THR A 307 33.88 -29.43 -26.25
C THR A 307 34.89 -29.94 -25.22
N ARG A 308 34.47 -30.90 -24.41
CA ARG A 308 35.31 -31.65 -23.47
C ARG A 308 36.37 -32.41 -24.27
N VAL A 309 37.65 -32.09 -24.08
CA VAL A 309 38.78 -32.80 -24.69
C VAL A 309 38.91 -34.16 -24.00
N VAL A 310 38.62 -35.23 -24.74
CA VAL A 310 39.12 -36.58 -24.43
C VAL A 310 40.21 -36.86 -25.44
N SER A 311 41.42 -37.08 -24.92
CA SER A 311 42.60 -37.45 -25.68
C SER A 311 42.49 -38.90 -26.15
N SER A 312 42.58 -39.11 -27.46
CA SER A 312 43.14 -40.34 -28.04
C SER A 312 43.58 -40.03 -29.47
N GLY A 313 44.83 -40.41 -29.79
CA GLY A 313 45.58 -39.93 -30.94
C GLY A 313 45.08 -40.39 -32.31
N GLY A 314 45.52 -39.65 -33.32
CA GLY A 314 45.35 -39.97 -34.73
C GLY A 314 45.17 -38.73 -35.59
N ILE A 315 46.17 -38.39 -36.41
CA ILE A 315 46.08 -37.36 -37.45
C ILE A 315 45.27 -37.94 -38.62
N PRO A 316 44.26 -37.22 -39.15
CA PRO A 316 44.28 -37.01 -40.60
C PRO A 316 43.77 -35.62 -41.06
N VAL A 317 44.61 -34.99 -41.88
CA VAL A 317 44.35 -34.39 -43.21
C VAL A 317 43.01 -33.68 -43.45
N LEU A 318 43.11 -32.36 -43.65
CA LEU A 318 42.10 -31.49 -44.24
C LEU A 318 41.73 -31.94 -45.68
N ARG A 319 40.46 -32.24 -45.92
CA ARG A 319 39.83 -32.15 -47.25
C ARG A 319 38.55 -31.33 -47.15
N SER A 320 38.52 -30.26 -47.94
CA SER A 320 37.39 -29.35 -48.13
C SER A 320 36.38 -30.00 -49.09
N THR A 321 35.16 -30.21 -48.63
CA THR A 321 33.99 -30.39 -49.48
C THR A 321 32.84 -29.57 -48.92
N PHE A 322 32.48 -28.51 -49.64
CA PHE A 322 31.31 -27.69 -49.42
C PHE A 322 30.05 -28.49 -49.81
N GLU A 323 29.22 -28.83 -48.84
CA GLU A 323 27.82 -29.23 -49.08
C GLU A 323 26.88 -28.35 -48.26
N LYS A 324 25.87 -27.79 -48.93
CA LYS A 324 24.84 -26.94 -48.33
C LYS A 324 23.85 -27.82 -47.55
N PRO A 325 23.51 -27.52 -46.28
CA PRO A 325 22.45 -28.24 -45.60
C PRO A 325 21.07 -27.67 -45.98
N VAL A 326 20.22 -28.57 -46.49
CA VAL A 326 18.76 -28.44 -46.59
C VAL A 326 18.19 -28.41 -45.16
N VAL A 327 17.28 -27.48 -44.88
CA VAL A 327 16.58 -27.37 -43.59
C VAL A 327 15.20 -28.01 -43.74
N GLU A 328 14.98 -29.15 -43.10
CA GLU A 328 13.63 -29.66 -42.81
C GLU A 328 13.22 -29.27 -41.38
N PRO A 329 11.93 -28.96 -41.13
CA PRO A 329 11.46 -28.47 -39.84
C PRO A 329 11.34 -29.61 -38.81
N ALA A 330 12.12 -29.53 -37.73
CA ALA A 330 11.97 -30.40 -36.59
C ALA A 330 10.68 -30.06 -35.81
N VAL A 331 9.73 -30.99 -35.85
CA VAL A 331 8.57 -31.06 -34.96
C VAL A 331 9.07 -31.37 -33.54
N VAL A 332 8.89 -30.43 -32.61
CA VAL A 332 9.06 -30.70 -31.17
C VAL A 332 7.69 -30.88 -30.54
N VAL A 333 7.37 -32.14 -30.25
CA VAL A 333 6.23 -32.55 -29.44
C VAL A 333 6.52 -32.16 -27.98
N ALA A 334 5.88 -31.10 -27.50
CA ALA A 334 5.86 -30.78 -26.07
C ALA A 334 4.77 -31.62 -25.38
N ARG A 335 5.18 -32.65 -24.65
CA ARG A 335 4.35 -33.28 -23.60
C ARG A 335 4.14 -32.27 -22.47
N LEU A 336 2.98 -31.62 -22.43
CA LEU A 336 2.45 -30.94 -21.24
C LEU A 336 1.45 -31.86 -20.56
N GLY A 337 1.83 -32.39 -19.41
CA GLY A 337 0.92 -33.07 -18.49
C GLY A 337 1.11 -32.50 -17.10
N TYR A 338 0.39 -31.41 -16.78
CA TYR A 338 0.12 -31.01 -15.41
C TYR A 338 -1.35 -30.63 -15.31
N HIS A 339 -2.11 -31.46 -14.59
CA HIS A 339 -3.48 -31.18 -14.20
C HIS A 339 -3.50 -30.00 -13.23
N ILE A 340 -4.10 -28.88 -13.64
CA ILE A 340 -4.50 -27.79 -12.73
C ILE A 340 -6.00 -27.90 -12.57
N ALA A 341 -6.45 -28.41 -11.41
CA ALA A 341 -7.82 -28.26 -10.97
C ALA A 341 -8.02 -26.79 -10.54
N ALA A 342 -8.79 -26.05 -11.33
CA ALA A 342 -9.26 -24.74 -10.96
C ALA A 342 -10.31 -24.87 -9.84
N HIS A 343 -10.04 -24.29 -8.67
CA HIS A 343 -11.07 -23.95 -7.68
C HIS A 343 -11.09 -22.44 -7.52
N SER A 344 -12.04 -21.83 -8.22
CA SER A 344 -12.45 -20.45 -8.03
C SER A 344 -13.33 -20.36 -6.79
N HIS A 345 -12.83 -19.76 -5.71
CA HIS A 345 -13.68 -19.28 -4.62
C HIS A 345 -13.57 -17.77 -4.50
N THR A 346 -14.56 -17.09 -5.08
CA THR A 346 -14.94 -15.72 -4.73
C THR A 346 -15.58 -15.73 -3.36
N TYR A 347 -15.04 -14.99 -2.38
CA TYR A 347 -15.71 -14.77 -1.10
C TYR A 347 -16.00 -13.28 -0.93
N LEU A 348 -17.29 -12.93 -1.07
CA LEU A 348 -17.86 -11.68 -0.56
C LEU A 348 -18.38 -11.97 0.86
N PRO A 349 -18.20 -11.06 1.84
CA PRO A 349 -18.76 -11.27 3.17
C PRO A 349 -20.30 -11.23 3.15
N PRO A 350 -20.98 -11.99 4.04
CA PRO A 350 -22.44 -12.03 4.10
C PRO A 350 -23.03 -10.70 4.57
N ILE A 351 -24.16 -10.32 3.96
CA ILE A 351 -25.02 -9.20 4.37
C ILE A 351 -25.80 -9.63 5.63
N PRO A 352 -25.82 -8.86 6.73
CA PRO A 352 -26.61 -9.21 7.90
C PRO A 352 -28.10 -9.02 7.64
N GLY A 353 -28.90 -10.07 7.84
CA GLY A 353 -30.34 -9.97 8.01
C GLY A 353 -31.21 -10.69 6.98
N GLN A 354 -31.08 -12.01 6.83
CA GLN A 354 -32.21 -12.90 6.52
C GLN A 354 -32.03 -14.28 7.20
N PRO A 355 -33.11 -14.88 7.72
CA PRO A 355 -33.05 -16.10 8.53
C PRO A 355 -32.79 -17.34 7.68
N SER A 356 -31.86 -18.19 8.12
CA SER A 356 -31.60 -19.50 7.54
C SER A 356 -32.74 -20.47 7.88
N ALA A 357 -33.41 -20.98 6.85
CA ALA A 357 -34.21 -22.19 6.98
C ALA A 357 -33.26 -23.40 7.07
N SER A 358 -33.46 -24.25 8.08
CA SER A 358 -32.93 -25.60 8.16
C SER A 358 -34.00 -26.54 8.73
N PRO A 359 -33.88 -27.85 8.45
CA PRO A 359 -35.01 -28.67 8.03
C PRO A 359 -35.82 -29.26 9.19
N ARG A 360 -37.06 -29.62 8.85
CA ARG A 360 -38.00 -30.43 9.64
C ARG A 360 -37.34 -31.70 10.18
N THR A 361 -37.43 -31.87 11.49
CA THR A 361 -37.66 -33.16 12.14
C THR A 361 -38.69 -32.94 13.25
N GLU A 362 -39.74 -33.77 13.25
CA GLU A 362 -40.83 -33.79 14.22
C GLU A 362 -40.34 -34.26 15.59
N ASP A 363 -40.81 -33.62 16.67
CA ASP A 363 -41.42 -34.34 17.78
C ASP A 363 -42.32 -33.43 18.62
N ARG A 364 -43.41 -34.01 19.11
CA ARG A 364 -44.50 -33.41 19.88
C ARG A 364 -44.10 -33.22 21.34
N SER A 365 -44.56 -32.14 21.99
CA SER A 365 -45.05 -32.09 23.39
C SER A 365 -45.33 -30.66 23.88
N ALA A 366 -46.60 -30.27 23.83
CA ALA A 366 -47.45 -29.70 24.88
C ALA A 366 -46.92 -28.66 25.95
N VAL A 367 -47.73 -27.58 26.06
CA VAL A 367 -48.18 -26.78 27.23
C VAL A 367 -47.33 -25.63 27.82
N VAL A 368 -47.82 -24.38 27.69
CA VAL A 368 -48.49 -23.51 28.72
C VAL A 368 -48.24 -22.03 28.39
N GLU A 369 -49.32 -21.27 28.17
CA GLU A 369 -49.34 -19.80 28.16
C GLU A 369 -49.07 -19.23 29.56
N ALA A 370 -48.22 -18.20 29.66
CA ALA A 370 -48.25 -17.26 30.77
C ALA A 370 -47.86 -15.85 30.29
N GLU A 371 -48.84 -14.97 30.36
CA GLU A 371 -48.80 -13.53 30.14
C GLU A 371 -48.15 -12.83 31.35
N VAL A 372 -47.09 -12.02 31.20
CA VAL A 372 -46.69 -11.06 32.25
C VAL A 372 -46.07 -9.78 31.65
N ALA A 373 -46.49 -8.67 32.26
CA ALA A 373 -46.34 -7.26 31.92
C ALA A 373 -44.90 -6.68 31.88
N LYS A 374 -44.79 -5.57 31.14
CA LYS A 374 -43.64 -4.66 31.04
C LYS A 374 -43.46 -3.83 32.33
N PRO A 375 -42.22 -3.63 32.82
CA PRO A 375 -41.95 -2.55 33.78
C PRO A 375 -41.36 -1.30 33.11
N SER A 376 -41.91 -0.15 33.49
CA SER A 376 -41.40 1.19 33.25
C SER A 376 -40.29 1.55 34.24
N PHE A 377 -39.25 2.25 33.80
CA PHE A 377 -38.37 3.00 34.70
C PHE A 377 -38.40 4.49 34.35
N ARG A 378 -38.89 5.30 35.29
CA ARG A 378 -38.77 6.77 35.35
C ARG A 378 -37.51 7.11 36.13
N THR A 379 -36.70 8.05 35.63
CA THR A 379 -35.68 8.75 36.43
C THR A 379 -36.09 10.21 36.60
N ALA A 380 -36.03 10.66 37.85
CA ALA A 380 -36.49 11.94 38.35
C ALA A 380 -35.59 13.11 37.91
N SER A 381 -36.22 14.24 37.60
CA SER A 381 -35.61 15.57 37.45
C SER A 381 -35.95 16.38 38.69
N ALA A 382 -34.94 16.85 39.41
CA ALA A 382 -35.09 17.82 40.49
C ALA A 382 -34.49 19.16 40.03
N ALA A 383 -35.36 20.14 39.81
CA ALA A 383 -35.00 21.55 39.70
C ALA A 383 -35.95 22.33 40.62
N SER A 384 -35.41 22.81 41.75
CA SER A 384 -36.10 23.73 42.65
C SER A 384 -35.82 25.17 42.25
N ALA A 385 -36.87 25.94 42.07
CA ALA A 385 -36.85 27.39 42.00
C ALA A 385 -37.81 27.94 43.05
N ILE A 386 -37.34 28.85 43.92
CA ILE A 386 -38.21 29.71 44.73
C ILE A 386 -37.67 31.15 44.71
N ALA A 387 -38.50 32.01 44.10
CA ALA A 387 -38.83 33.42 44.30
C ALA A 387 -37.80 34.45 44.84
N ALA A 388 -37.69 35.56 44.10
CA ALA A 388 -37.18 36.86 44.56
C ALA A 388 -38.31 37.81 45.01
N PRO A 389 -38.08 38.77 45.93
CA PRO A 389 -39.04 39.82 46.25
C PRO A 389 -38.85 41.09 45.37
N LYS A 390 -39.96 41.76 45.08
CA LYS A 390 -40.05 43.01 44.30
C LYS A 390 -39.71 44.23 45.16
N THR A 391 -38.84 45.11 44.68
CA THR A 391 -38.89 46.55 45.02
C THR A 391 -38.72 47.42 43.78
N ARG A 392 -39.54 48.48 43.75
CA ARG A 392 -39.78 49.40 42.64
C ARG A 392 -39.00 50.68 42.91
N ARG A 393 -38.08 51.08 42.04
CA ARG A 393 -37.54 52.46 42.00
C ARG A 393 -37.46 52.95 40.56
N LYS A 394 -38.16 54.05 40.29
CA LYS A 394 -38.12 54.83 39.04
C LYS A 394 -36.82 55.64 39.00
N ALA A 395 -36.11 55.64 37.86
CA ALA A 395 -35.28 56.78 37.45
C ALA A 395 -34.96 56.75 35.94
N ALA A 396 -35.31 57.87 35.30
CA ALA A 396 -34.82 58.52 34.07
C ALA A 396 -34.20 57.70 32.90
N LYS A 397 -34.80 57.85 31.72
CA LYS A 397 -34.15 57.63 30.40
C LYS A 397 -33.09 58.71 30.13
N PRO A 398 -31.99 58.34 29.45
CA PRO A 398 -31.46 59.20 28.40
C PRO A 398 -31.31 58.51 27.03
N LYS A 399 -31.66 59.33 26.06
CA LYS A 399 -31.54 59.32 24.58
C LYS A 399 -30.70 58.23 23.90
N ALA A 400 -31.32 57.69 22.85
CA ALA A 400 -30.77 56.77 21.87
C ALA A 400 -29.67 57.40 21.00
N THR A 401 -28.55 56.68 20.87
CA THR A 401 -27.61 56.81 19.75
C THR A 401 -27.67 55.53 18.92
N LYS A 402 -27.99 55.68 17.63
CA LYS A 402 -28.06 54.58 16.65
C LYS A 402 -26.66 54.01 16.41
N ALA A 403 -26.32 52.90 17.06
CA ALA A 403 -25.21 52.07 16.63
C ALA A 403 -25.63 51.25 15.40
N LYS A 404 -24.99 51.51 14.25
CA LYS A 404 -25.15 50.72 13.02
C LYS A 404 -24.71 49.28 13.29
N THR A 405 -25.66 48.35 13.24
CA THR A 405 -25.40 46.91 13.24
C THR A 405 -24.64 46.54 11.96
N ILE A 406 -23.32 46.34 12.07
CA ILE A 406 -22.53 45.71 11.02
C ILE A 406 -22.86 44.21 11.04
N LYS A 407 -23.68 43.77 10.10
CA LYS A 407 -23.89 42.34 9.82
C LYS A 407 -22.53 41.73 9.41
N PRO A 408 -22.05 40.64 10.01
CA PRO A 408 -20.87 39.96 9.52
C PRO A 408 -21.19 39.36 8.15
N LYS A 409 -20.55 39.89 7.10
CA LYS A 409 -20.55 39.26 5.78
C LYS A 409 -19.83 37.92 5.92
N THR A 410 -20.58 36.82 5.91
CA THR A 410 -20.05 35.48 5.73
C THR A 410 -19.50 35.35 4.32
N ALA A 411 -18.22 35.71 4.15
CA ALA A 411 -17.47 35.39 2.95
C ALA A 411 -17.29 33.86 2.91
N LYS A 412 -18.09 33.18 2.09
CA LYS A 412 -17.83 31.80 1.67
C LYS A 412 -16.55 31.80 0.83
N ALA A 413 -15.39 31.71 1.48
CA ALA A 413 -14.13 31.42 0.83
C ALA A 413 -14.18 29.96 0.33
N LYS A 414 -14.66 29.77 -0.90
CA LYS A 414 -14.38 28.56 -1.68
C LYS A 414 -12.94 28.66 -2.20
N THR A 415 -11.96 28.50 -1.32
CA THR A 415 -10.58 28.31 -1.76
C THR A 415 -10.43 26.88 -2.27
N LYS A 416 -10.62 26.70 -3.58
CA LYS A 416 -10.03 25.55 -4.28
C LYS A 416 -8.52 25.58 -3.98
N PRO A 417 -7.84 24.44 -3.75
CA PRO A 417 -6.39 24.44 -3.66
C PRO A 417 -5.84 25.05 -4.96
N LYS A 418 -5.21 26.22 -4.85
CA LYS A 418 -4.53 26.87 -5.99
C LYS A 418 -3.23 26.11 -6.17
N TYR A 419 -3.15 25.34 -7.25
CA TYR A 419 -1.89 24.77 -7.72
C TYR A 419 -0.88 25.89 -7.98
N THR A 420 0.35 25.70 -7.55
CA THR A 420 1.48 26.55 -7.93
C THR A 420 1.72 26.45 -9.45
N PRO A 421 2.32 27.47 -10.09
CA PRO A 421 2.69 27.37 -11.50
C PRO A 421 3.56 26.15 -11.83
N GLU A 422 4.43 25.76 -10.90
CA GLU A 422 5.28 24.57 -11.03
C GLU A 422 4.47 23.27 -11.00
N GLU A 423 3.52 23.13 -10.07
CA GLU A 423 2.61 21.99 -10.01
C GLU A 423 1.73 21.91 -11.27
N VAL A 424 1.26 23.04 -11.79
CA VAL A 424 0.51 23.08 -13.05
C VAL A 424 1.38 22.62 -14.22
N ALA A 425 2.64 23.05 -14.28
CA ALA A 425 3.57 22.63 -15.32
C ALA A 425 3.90 21.13 -15.22
N ALA A 426 4.15 20.63 -14.00
CA ALA A 426 4.33 19.21 -13.73
C ALA A 426 3.11 18.39 -14.14
N TYR A 427 1.91 18.85 -13.79
CA TYR A 427 0.65 18.22 -14.18
C TYR A 427 0.43 18.21 -15.69
N LYS A 428 0.77 19.30 -16.39
CA LYS A 428 0.71 19.35 -17.86
C LYS A 428 1.69 18.37 -18.51
N ARG A 429 2.93 18.28 -18.01
CA ARG A 429 3.92 17.29 -18.48
C ARG A 429 3.42 15.87 -18.25
N PHE A 430 2.88 15.62 -17.07
CA PHE A 430 2.26 14.35 -16.70
C PHE A 430 1.10 14.01 -17.66
N LEU A 431 0.12 14.90 -17.87
CA LEU A 431 -0.99 14.67 -18.79
C LEU A 431 -0.53 14.43 -20.24
N LYS A 432 0.53 15.13 -20.69
CA LYS A 432 1.13 14.91 -22.01
C LYS A 432 1.73 13.50 -22.11
N ARG A 433 2.48 13.06 -21.10
CA ARG A 433 3.01 11.68 -21.01
C ARG A 433 1.87 10.66 -21.03
N GLN A 434 0.78 10.91 -20.32
CA GLN A 434 -0.39 10.02 -20.31
C GLN A 434 -1.14 9.96 -21.64
N ALA A 435 -1.24 11.07 -22.37
CA ALA A 435 -1.82 11.08 -23.70
C ALA A 435 -1.01 10.20 -24.67
N VAL A 436 0.32 10.22 -24.57
CA VAL A 436 1.21 9.37 -25.38
C VAL A 436 1.01 7.89 -25.04
N ILE A 437 0.98 7.53 -23.75
CA ILE A 437 0.75 6.15 -23.30
C ILE A 437 -0.63 5.65 -23.79
N ARG A 438 -1.68 6.47 -23.67
CA ARG A 438 -3.03 6.11 -24.16
C ARG A 438 -3.09 5.97 -25.68
N ALA A 439 -2.36 6.80 -26.43
CA ALA A 439 -2.28 6.68 -27.88
C ALA A 439 -1.56 5.39 -28.30
N SER A 440 -0.50 5.01 -27.60
CA SER A 440 0.18 3.72 -27.78
C SER A 440 -0.75 2.54 -27.48
N ARG A 441 -1.52 2.58 -26.39
CA ARG A 441 -2.55 1.57 -26.08
C ARG A 441 -3.58 1.39 -27.18
N LYS A 442 -4.10 2.49 -27.74
CA LYS A 442 -5.08 2.43 -28.85
C LYS A 442 -4.47 1.82 -30.11
N LYS A 443 -3.20 2.08 -30.39
CA LYS A 443 -2.50 1.48 -31.53
C LYS A 443 -2.29 -0.03 -31.33
N ASN A 444 -1.83 -0.46 -30.15
CA ASN A 444 -1.56 -1.86 -29.88
C ASN A 444 -2.84 -2.71 -29.78
N ALA A 445 -3.95 -2.13 -29.32
CA ALA A 445 -5.26 -2.79 -29.31
C ALA A 445 -5.92 -2.88 -30.70
N ALA A 446 -5.41 -2.14 -31.69
CA ALA A 446 -5.92 -2.12 -33.07
C ALA A 446 -5.04 -2.91 -34.05
N ALA A 447 -3.95 -3.53 -33.58
CA ALA A 447 -3.13 -4.42 -34.40
C ALA A 447 -3.86 -5.77 -34.57
N PRO A 448 -4.09 -6.25 -35.81
CA PRO A 448 -4.65 -7.59 -36.02
C PRO A 448 -3.67 -8.65 -35.48
N SER A 449 -4.25 -9.66 -34.82
CA SER A 449 -3.57 -10.81 -34.20
C SER A 449 -2.79 -11.66 -35.20
#